data_AF-S0FFG1-F1
#
_entry.id   AF-S0FFG1-F1
#
_cell.length_a   1.000
_cell.length_b   1.000
_cell.length_c   1.000
_cell.angle_alpha   90.00
_cell.angle_beta   90.00
_cell.angle_gamma   90.00
#
_symmetry.space_group_name_H-M   'P 1'
#
loop_
_entity.id
_entity.type
_entity.pdbx_description
1 polymer ?
#
loop_
_entity_poly.entity_id
_entity_poly.type
_entity_poly.pdbx_seq_one_letter_code
_entity_poly.pdbx_strand_id
1 'polypeptide(L)'
;MSWEKPQCKMEGILGICGKDSDIREEEFEYFMGARYQGEVSEGMETLLIPPSGWAVFPNVIDTWKRIYSEWLPTSGYQLGNLPCIENFLAPGHQPENELWVPVITGYMEVKG
;
A
#
# COMPACT_ATOMS: atom_id res chain seq x y z
N MET A 1 -14.30 -9.92 5.21
CA MET A 1 -13.59 -9.23 4.11
C MET A 1 -13.76 -10.08 2.84
N SER A 2 -13.77 -9.51 1.63
CA SER A 2 -14.19 -10.18 0.37
C SER A 2 -13.35 -11.39 -0.12
N TRP A 3 -12.41 -11.88 0.69
CA TRP A 3 -11.38 -12.86 0.32
C TRP A 3 -11.76 -14.31 0.60
N GLU A 4 -12.93 -14.54 1.18
CA GLU A 4 -13.23 -15.85 1.77
C GLU A 4 -13.95 -16.84 0.85
N LYS A 5 -14.63 -16.41 -0.24
CA LYS A 5 -15.17 -17.26 -1.33
C LYS A 5 -16.03 -16.48 -2.36
N PRO A 6 -15.98 -16.83 -3.68
CA PRO A 6 -15.01 -17.71 -4.32
C PRO A 6 -13.69 -16.99 -4.63
N GLN A 7 -12.59 -17.73 -4.57
CA GLN A 7 -11.21 -17.23 -4.75
C GLN A 7 -10.86 -16.90 -6.22
N CYS A 8 -11.74 -17.20 -7.17
CA CYS A 8 -11.51 -17.02 -8.62
C CYS A 8 -11.87 -15.63 -9.16
N LYS A 9 -12.23 -14.66 -8.32
CA LYS A 9 -12.43 -13.29 -8.78
C LYS A 9 -11.13 -12.52 -8.60
N MET A 10 -10.58 -12.01 -9.71
CA MET A 10 -9.49 -11.02 -9.64
C MET A 10 -10.03 -9.79 -8.93
N GLU A 11 -9.62 -9.56 -7.69
CA GLU A 11 -10.09 -8.45 -6.86
C GLU A 11 -9.28 -7.16 -7.11
N GLY A 12 -8.14 -7.26 -7.79
CA GLY A 12 -7.31 -6.13 -8.18
C GLY A 12 -5.85 -6.53 -8.47
N ILE A 13 -5.09 -5.58 -9.00
CA ILE A 13 -3.64 -5.65 -9.20
C ILE A 13 -2.98 -4.68 -8.22
N LEU A 14 -1.87 -5.08 -7.64
CA LEU A 14 -1.10 -4.28 -6.69
C LEU A 14 0.20 -3.79 -7.34
N GLY A 15 0.46 -2.50 -7.20
CA GLY A 15 1.78 -1.90 -7.33
C GLY A 15 2.39 -1.73 -5.94
N ILE A 16 3.57 -2.29 -5.69
CA ILE A 16 4.32 -2.15 -4.44
C ILE A 16 5.45 -1.16 -4.69
N CYS A 17 5.40 -0.04 -4.00
CA CYS A 17 6.28 1.10 -4.24
C CYS A 17 7.32 1.23 -3.12
N GLY A 18 8.59 1.04 -3.48
CA GLY A 18 9.73 1.26 -2.60
C GLY A 18 9.98 0.09 -1.66
N LYS A 19 10.99 0.24 -0.80
CA LYS A 19 11.29 -0.70 0.30
C LYS A 19 10.51 -0.34 1.56
N ASP A 20 10.25 0.95 1.71
CA ASP A 20 9.44 1.56 2.74
C ASP A 20 8.64 2.73 2.13
N SER A 21 7.89 3.43 2.98
CA SER A 21 6.99 4.51 2.56
C SER A 21 7.62 5.88 2.58
N ASP A 22 8.91 6.01 2.92
CA ASP A 22 9.67 7.26 2.83
C ASP A 22 10.45 7.29 1.52
N ILE A 23 9.72 7.26 0.39
CA ILE A 23 10.30 7.22 -0.96
C ILE A 23 10.87 8.60 -1.30
N ARG A 24 12.19 8.77 -1.16
CA ARG A 24 12.90 10.02 -1.45
C ARG A 24 13.91 9.90 -2.57
N GLU A 25 14.27 8.69 -2.93
CA GLU A 25 15.18 8.42 -4.02
C GLU A 25 14.54 8.73 -5.38
N GLU A 26 15.37 9.13 -6.34
CA GLU A 26 14.93 9.32 -7.73
C GLU A 26 14.53 7.99 -8.39
N GLU A 27 15.12 6.89 -7.94
CA GLU A 27 14.84 5.52 -8.37
C GLU A 27 14.49 4.66 -7.17
N PHE A 28 13.43 3.85 -7.29
CA PHE A 28 13.00 2.93 -6.26
C PHE A 28 12.51 1.61 -6.88
N GLU A 29 12.53 0.54 -6.08
CA GLU A 29 12.03 -0.77 -6.52
C GLU A 29 10.50 -0.76 -6.64
N TYR A 30 9.99 -1.26 -7.75
CA TYR A 30 8.55 -1.39 -7.99
C TYR A 30 8.20 -2.83 -8.33
N PHE A 31 7.28 -3.43 -7.58
CA PHE A 31 6.73 -4.74 -7.90
C PHE A 31 5.30 -4.61 -8.37
N MET A 32 4.93 -5.33 -9.42
CA MET A 32 3.53 -5.47 -9.85
C MET A 32 3.10 -6.92 -9.64
N GLY A 33 1.97 -7.12 -8.98
CA GLY A 33 1.48 -8.46 -8.68
C GLY A 33 0.03 -8.51 -8.23
N ALA A 34 -0.38 -9.66 -7.75
CA ALA A 34 -1.69 -9.86 -7.16
C ALA A 34 -1.53 -10.63 -5.84
N ARG A 35 -2.53 -10.50 -4.97
CA ARG A 35 -2.61 -11.37 -3.79
C ARG A 35 -2.80 -12.81 -4.27
N TYR A 36 -1.93 -13.68 -3.80
CA TYR A 36 -1.84 -15.05 -4.26
C TYR A 36 -1.78 -16.00 -3.07
N GLN A 37 -2.34 -17.19 -3.24
CA GLN A 37 -2.24 -18.31 -2.31
C GLN A 37 -1.95 -19.57 -3.12
N GLY A 38 -0.87 -20.28 -2.79
CA GLY A 38 -0.46 -21.50 -3.49
C GLY A 38 1.03 -21.50 -3.81
N GLU A 39 1.40 -22.21 -4.89
CA GLU A 39 2.77 -22.33 -5.38
C GLU A 39 3.13 -21.18 -6.35
N VAL A 40 4.27 -20.55 -6.11
CA VAL A 40 4.75 -19.46 -6.95
C VAL A 40 5.20 -20.01 -8.30
N SER A 41 4.69 -19.44 -9.39
CA SER A 41 5.12 -19.80 -10.74
C SER A 41 6.60 -19.50 -10.96
N GLU A 42 7.26 -20.28 -11.82
CA GLU A 42 8.64 -20.03 -12.22
C GLU A 42 8.80 -18.60 -12.78
N GLY A 43 9.84 -17.90 -12.33
CA GLY A 43 10.12 -16.51 -12.73
C GLY A 43 9.32 -15.44 -12.00
N MET A 44 8.51 -15.80 -10.99
CA MET A 44 7.85 -14.85 -10.09
C MET A 44 8.49 -14.86 -8.70
N GLU A 45 8.36 -13.74 -7.99
CA GLU A 45 8.78 -13.59 -6.60
C GLU A 45 7.57 -13.44 -5.68
N THR A 46 7.75 -13.78 -4.40
CA THR A 46 6.74 -13.54 -3.36
C THR A 46 7.26 -12.53 -2.36
N LEU A 47 6.45 -11.50 -2.13
CA LEU A 47 6.66 -10.53 -1.08
C LEU A 47 5.63 -10.74 0.03
N LEU A 48 6.11 -10.92 1.26
CA LEU A 48 5.27 -10.99 2.45
C LEU A 48 5.20 -9.62 3.10
N ILE A 49 4.01 -9.03 3.12
CA ILE A 49 3.74 -7.77 3.83
C ILE A 49 3.09 -8.11 5.17
N PRO A 50 3.72 -7.79 6.32
CA PRO A 50 3.15 -8.08 7.62
C PRO A 50 1.90 -7.23 7.89
N PRO A 51 1.02 -7.65 8.83
CA PRO A 51 -0.08 -6.82 9.28
C PRO A 51 0.40 -5.46 9.79
N SER A 52 -0.27 -4.38 9.38
CA SER A 52 0.09 -3.00 9.71
C SER A 52 -1.13 -2.08 9.72
N GLY A 53 -0.95 -0.87 10.25
CA GLY A 53 -1.87 0.26 10.04
C GLY A 53 -1.65 0.88 8.67
N TRP A 54 -2.75 1.31 8.03
CA TRP A 54 -2.74 1.92 6.70
C TRP A 54 -3.68 3.12 6.65
N ALA A 55 -3.20 4.24 6.11
CA ALA A 55 -4.05 5.30 5.61
C ALA A 55 -4.39 4.99 4.14
N VAL A 56 -5.68 4.97 3.81
CA VAL A 56 -6.17 4.54 2.48
C VAL A 56 -6.88 5.70 1.81
N PHE A 57 -6.46 6.05 0.60
CA PHE A 57 -6.98 7.20 -0.16
C PHE A 57 -7.46 6.76 -1.53
N PRO A 58 -8.58 7.31 -2.03
CA PRO A 58 -8.98 7.11 -3.42
C PRO A 58 -8.06 7.91 -4.37
N ASN A 59 -7.97 7.50 -5.63
CA ASN A 59 -7.21 8.21 -6.67
C ASN A 59 -5.70 8.27 -6.38
N VAL A 60 -4.98 7.23 -6.80
CA VAL A 60 -3.54 7.04 -6.64
C VAL A 60 -2.74 8.26 -7.13
N ILE A 61 -3.05 8.78 -8.32
CA ILE A 61 -2.28 9.87 -8.94
C ILE A 61 -2.44 11.18 -8.15
N ASP A 62 -3.67 11.52 -7.73
CA ASP A 62 -3.88 12.72 -6.93
C ASP A 62 -3.25 12.59 -5.55
N THR A 63 -3.39 11.41 -4.94
CA THR A 63 -2.85 11.16 -3.59
C THR A 63 -1.33 11.28 -3.58
N TRP A 64 -0.62 10.68 -4.54
CA TRP A 64 0.86 10.79 -4.60
C TRP A 64 1.36 12.23 -4.66
N LYS A 65 0.67 13.12 -5.38
CA LYS A 65 1.05 14.54 -5.50
C LYS A 65 0.99 15.30 -4.17
N ARG A 66 0.21 14.79 -3.21
CA ARG A 66 -0.24 15.54 -2.03
C ARG A 66 0.12 14.85 -0.72
N ILE A 67 0.42 13.54 -0.74
CA ILE A 67 0.58 12.74 0.47
C ILE A 67 1.71 13.26 1.35
N TYR A 68 2.89 13.52 0.79
CA TYR A 68 4.06 13.96 1.56
C TYR A 68 4.03 15.46 1.88
N SER A 69 3.46 16.28 1.00
CA SER A 69 3.48 17.75 1.09
C SER A 69 2.32 18.33 1.88
N GLU A 70 1.14 17.70 1.84
CA GLU A 70 -0.09 18.23 2.42
C GLU A 70 -0.60 17.35 3.57
N TRP A 71 -0.81 16.06 3.30
CA TRP A 71 -1.49 15.19 4.26
C TRP A 71 -0.57 14.79 5.41
N LEU A 72 0.60 14.20 5.11
CA LEU A 72 1.51 13.65 6.12
C LEU A 72 1.88 14.67 7.21
N PRO A 73 2.26 15.93 6.89
CA PRO A 73 2.64 16.92 7.91
C PRO A 73 1.52 17.32 8.87
N THR A 74 0.26 17.14 8.48
CA THR A 74 -0.92 17.54 9.27
C THR A 74 -1.71 16.35 9.83
N SER A 75 -1.35 15.13 9.43
CA SER A 75 -2.10 13.90 9.72
C SER A 75 -2.05 13.43 11.18
N GLY A 76 -0.99 13.79 11.91
CA GLY A 76 -0.69 13.23 13.24
C GLY A 76 -0.13 11.80 13.22
N TYR A 77 0.07 11.22 12.03
CA TYR A 77 0.69 9.92 11.83
C TYR A 77 2.17 10.05 11.46
N GLN A 78 2.92 8.98 11.70
CA GLN A 78 4.25 8.78 11.10
C GLN A 78 4.17 7.69 10.05
N LEU A 79 5.04 7.77 9.05
CA LEU A 79 5.20 6.74 8.02
C LEU A 79 5.64 5.41 8.67
N GLY A 80 4.99 4.33 8.26
CA GLY A 80 5.37 2.98 8.65
C GLY A 80 6.54 2.45 7.81
N ASN A 81 7.35 1.57 8.39
CA ASN A 81 8.48 0.95 7.69
C ASN A 81 8.04 -0.23 6.79
N LEU A 82 7.16 0.06 5.84
CA LEU A 82 6.63 -0.85 4.83
C LEU A 82 6.43 -0.09 3.52
N PRO A 83 6.40 -0.77 2.36
CA PRO A 83 6.17 -0.09 1.09
C PRO A 83 4.74 0.46 0.98
N CYS A 84 4.58 1.52 0.20
CA CYS A 84 3.26 1.97 -0.22
C CYS A 84 2.65 0.98 -1.22
N ILE A 85 1.32 0.87 -1.25
CA ILE A 85 0.61 -0.03 -2.17
C ILE A 85 -0.37 0.76 -3.02
N GLU A 86 -0.17 0.73 -4.33
CA GLU A 86 -1.17 1.13 -5.32
C GLU A 86 -2.10 -0.06 -5.56
N ASN A 87 -3.34 0.03 -5.09
CA ASN A 87 -4.34 -1.02 -5.28
C ASN A 87 -5.27 -0.64 -6.44
N PHE A 88 -5.06 -1.25 -7.60
CA PHE A 88 -5.94 -1.12 -8.76
C PHE A 88 -7.06 -2.14 -8.65
N LEU A 89 -8.25 -1.68 -8.26
CA LEU A 89 -9.38 -2.54 -7.95
C LEU A 89 -9.98 -3.16 -9.22
N ALA A 90 -10.69 -4.27 -9.03
CA ALA A 90 -11.40 -4.92 -10.13
C ALA A 90 -12.38 -3.95 -10.84
N PRO A 91 -12.69 -4.18 -12.13
CA PRO A 91 -13.67 -3.38 -12.85
C PRO A 91 -15.03 -3.31 -12.13
N GLY A 92 -15.61 -2.11 -12.08
CA GLY A 92 -16.90 -1.85 -11.42
C GLY A 92 -16.81 -1.39 -9.96
N HIS A 93 -15.61 -1.29 -9.39
CA HIS A 93 -15.39 -0.65 -8.10
C HIS A 93 -15.42 0.88 -8.21
N GLN A 94 -15.83 1.54 -7.12
CA GLN A 94 -15.76 2.98 -6.92
C GLN A 94 -15.24 3.22 -5.48
N PRO A 95 -14.03 3.75 -5.29
CA PRO A 95 -13.08 4.22 -6.32
C PRO A 95 -12.52 3.08 -7.18
N GLU A 96 -11.91 3.41 -8.32
CA GLU A 96 -11.25 2.42 -9.21
C GLU A 96 -9.86 2.02 -8.71
N ASN A 97 -9.24 2.87 -7.90
CA ASN A 97 -7.93 2.61 -7.31
C ASN A 97 -7.77 3.34 -5.97
N GLU A 98 -6.87 2.81 -5.17
CA GLU A 98 -6.54 3.33 -3.85
C GLU A 98 -5.02 3.39 -3.67
N LEU A 99 -4.52 4.42 -2.98
CA LEU A 99 -3.16 4.42 -2.45
C LEU A 99 -3.22 4.08 -0.96
N TRP A 100 -2.50 3.03 -0.57
CA TRP A 100 -2.36 2.58 0.81
C TRP A 100 -0.99 3.00 1.31
N VAL A 101 -0.98 3.86 2.32
CA VAL A 101 0.23 4.41 2.93
C VAL A 101 0.35 3.80 4.32
N PRO A 102 1.43 3.07 4.62
CA PRO A 102 1.58 2.46 5.93
C PRO A 102 1.86 3.53 6.97
N VAL A 103 1.21 3.41 8.13
CA VAL A 103 1.28 4.41 9.19
C VAL A 103 1.39 3.78 10.57
N ILE A 104 2.04 4.50 11.48
CA ILE A 104 2.06 4.22 12.91
C ILE A 104 1.51 5.43 13.68
N THR A 105 0.87 5.17 14.82
CA THR A 105 0.48 6.22 15.75
C THR A 105 1.75 6.79 16.39
N GLY A 106 1.94 8.11 16.31
CA GLY A 106 3.03 8.78 17.02
C GLY A 106 2.75 8.75 18.53
N TYR A 107 3.13 7.68 19.22
CA TYR A 107 3.22 7.72 20.68
C TYR A 107 4.37 8.66 21.02
N MET A 108 4.03 9.81 21.62
CA MET A 108 5.00 10.61 22.36
C MET A 108 5.68 9.68 23.35
N GLU A 109 7.00 9.55 23.28
CA GLU A 109 7.77 9.09 24.43
C GLU A 109 7.37 9.96 25.62
N VAL A 110 6.60 9.40 26.55
CA VAL A 110 6.46 9.98 27.88
C VAL A 110 7.83 9.77 28.51
N LYS A 111 8.71 10.78 28.38
CA LYS A 111 9.97 10.81 29.10
C LYS A 111 9.64 10.73 30.60
N GLY A 112 9.97 9.58 31.20
CA GLY A 112 10.04 9.42 32.64
C GLY A 112 11.23 10.16 33.23
#